data_AF-A0A7R9EJZ6-F1
#
_entry.id   AF-A0A7R9EJZ6-F1
#
_cell.length_a   1.000
_cell.length_b   1.000
_cell.length_c   1.000
_cell.angle_alpha   90.00
_cell.angle_beta   90.00
_cell.angle_gamma   90.00
#
_symmetry.space_group_name_H-M   'P 1'
#
loop_
_entity.id
_entity.type
_entity.pdbx_description
1 polymer ?
#
loop_
_entity_poly.entity_id
_entity_poly.type
_entity_poly.pdbx_seq_one_letter_code
_entity_poly.pdbx_strand_id
1 'polypeptide(L)'
;MVRYTFVIAAVFLVVLMTSLTVDGKRFSRCELVSKFTQHQIPQSQLRDWLCLSEKESGMDSGKVGGPNKNGSFDYGIFQINGKYWCKKGKKGGDCNINCD
;
A
#
# COMPACT_ATOMS: atom_id res chain seq x y z
N MET A 1 38.04 11.87 -18.82
CA MET A 1 36.71 11.67 -19.45
C MET A 1 36.05 10.38 -18.97
N VAL A 2 36.65 9.21 -19.15
CA VAL A 2 36.09 7.89 -18.74
C VAL A 2 35.62 7.82 -17.28
N ARG A 3 36.40 8.34 -16.32
CA ARG A 3 36.04 8.38 -14.89
C ARG A 3 34.77 9.18 -14.59
N TYR A 4 34.58 10.32 -15.27
CA TYR A 4 33.37 11.14 -15.14
C TYR A 4 32.16 10.43 -15.75
N THR A 5 32.33 9.75 -16.89
CA THR A 5 31.26 8.96 -17.52
C THR A 5 30.79 7.82 -16.61
N PHE A 6 31.70 7.11 -15.94
CA PHE A 6 31.34 6.06 -14.97
C PHE A 6 30.60 6.60 -13.74
N VAL A 7 31.02 7.74 -13.19
CA VAL A 7 30.34 8.38 -12.06
C VAL A 7 28.93 8.83 -12.46
N ILE A 8 28.79 9.46 -13.63
CA ILE A 8 27.50 9.88 -14.16
C ILE A 8 26.58 8.67 -14.36
N ALA A 9 27.08 7.61 -15.01
CA ALA A 9 26.31 6.38 -15.22
C ALA A 9 25.86 5.73 -13.90
N ALA A 10 26.74 5.68 -12.89
CA ALA A 10 26.41 5.14 -11.57
C ALA A 10 25.33 5.97 -10.84
N VAL A 11 25.42 7.30 -10.90
CA VAL A 11 24.42 8.20 -10.32
C VAL A 11 23.06 8.02 -11.00
N PHE A 12 23.04 7.96 -12.34
CA PHE A 12 21.81 7.68 -13.08
C PHE A 12 21.19 6.32 -12.71
N LEU A 13 22.01 5.28 -12.52
CA LEU A 13 21.56 3.95 -12.09
C LEU A 13 20.94 3.97 -10.69
N VAL A 14 21.55 4.68 -9.74
CA VAL A 14 21.02 4.81 -8.37
C VAL A 14 19.68 5.56 -8.38
N VAL A 15 19.58 6.67 -9.12
CA VAL A 15 18.33 7.45 -9.25
C VAL A 15 17.23 6.60 -9.89
N LEU A 16 17.54 5.83 -10.92
CA LEU A 16 16.59 4.93 -11.59
C LEU A 16 16.09 3.82 -10.65
N MET A 17 16.93 3.30 -9.77
CA MET A 17 16.55 2.27 -8.80
C MET A 17 15.63 2.82 -7.70
N THR A 18 15.83 4.09 -7.29
CA THR A 18 14.99 4.73 -6.26
C THR A 18 13.60 5.15 -6.75
N SER A 19 13.41 5.39 -8.05
CA SER A 19 12.10 5.80 -8.59
C SER A 19 11.11 4.65 -8.79
N LEU A 20 11.54 3.40 -8.58
CA LEU A 20 10.70 2.21 -8.74
C LEU A 20 9.90 1.85 -7.48
N THR A 21 10.08 2.58 -6.37
CA THR A 21 9.34 2.31 -5.14
C THR A 21 7.97 2.97 -5.20
N VAL A 22 6.91 2.16 -5.19
CA VAL A 22 5.55 2.65 -4.92
C VAL A 22 5.44 2.82 -3.41
N ASP A 23 5.37 4.07 -2.95
CA ASP A 23 5.15 4.37 -1.54
C ASP A 23 3.65 4.47 -1.22
N GLY A 24 3.30 4.18 0.02
CA GLY A 24 1.95 4.39 0.52
C GLY A 24 1.58 5.88 0.55
N LYS A 25 0.29 6.18 0.52
CA LYS A 25 -0.22 7.56 0.62
C LYS A 25 -1.30 7.64 1.69
N ARG A 26 -1.31 8.75 2.41
CA ARG A 26 -2.44 9.15 3.24
C ARG A 26 -3.46 9.94 2.42
N PHE A 27 -4.69 9.45 2.39
CA PHE A 27 -5.80 10.06 1.65
C PHE A 27 -6.55 11.08 2.51
N SER A 28 -7.06 12.12 1.87
CA SER A 28 -8.16 12.91 2.43
C SER A 28 -9.49 12.16 2.30
N ARG A 29 -10.51 12.53 3.10
CA ARG A 29 -11.85 11.91 3.05
C ARG A 29 -12.45 11.95 1.64
N CYS A 30 -12.40 13.11 0.98
CA CYS A 30 -12.99 13.28 -0.35
C CYS A 30 -12.23 12.51 -1.44
N GLU A 31 -10.89 12.47 -1.39
CA GLU A 31 -10.11 11.64 -2.31
C GLU A 31 -10.47 10.17 -2.16
N LEU A 32 -10.59 9.68 -0.92
CA LEU A 32 -10.88 8.28 -0.67
C LEU A 32 -12.30 7.89 -1.12
N VAL A 33 -13.30 8.73 -0.84
CA VAL A 33 -14.68 8.53 -1.35
C VAL A 33 -14.72 8.55 -2.87
N SER A 34 -13.94 9.43 -3.52
CA SER A 34 -13.81 9.45 -4.98
C SER A 34 -13.24 8.13 -5.49
N LYS A 35 -12.22 7.58 -4.81
CA LYS A 35 -11.65 6.25 -5.13
C LYS A 35 -12.66 5.13 -4.95
N PHE A 36 -13.40 5.10 -3.84
CA PHE A 36 -14.46 4.11 -3.63
C PHE A 36 -15.53 4.15 -4.72
N THR A 37 -15.93 5.35 -5.13
CA THR A 37 -16.89 5.53 -6.24
C THR A 37 -16.32 5.05 -7.57
N GLN A 38 -15.04 5.35 -7.87
CA GLN A 38 -14.34 4.84 -9.07
C GLN A 38 -14.29 3.30 -9.09
N HIS A 39 -14.17 2.68 -7.91
CA HIS A 39 -14.19 1.21 -7.74
C HIS A 39 -15.60 0.64 -7.52
N GLN A 40 -16.65 1.40 -7.86
CA GLN A 40 -18.03 0.93 -7.87
C GLN A 40 -18.56 0.44 -6.51
N ILE A 41 -18.01 0.95 -5.40
CA ILE A 41 -18.62 0.74 -4.08
C ILE A 41 -19.99 1.42 -4.07
N PRO A 42 -21.08 0.72 -3.67
CA PRO A 42 -22.41 1.31 -3.65
C PRO A 42 -22.47 2.58 -2.80
N GLN A 43 -23.19 3.60 -3.28
CA GLN A 43 -23.37 4.87 -2.58
C GLN A 43 -23.85 4.70 -1.13
N SER A 44 -24.70 3.68 -0.89
CA SER A 44 -25.20 3.34 0.45
C SER A 44 -24.11 2.88 1.42
N GLN A 45 -22.99 2.34 0.94
CA GLN A 45 -21.89 1.80 1.76
C GLN A 45 -20.70 2.75 1.91
N LEU A 46 -20.65 3.86 1.16
CA LEU A 46 -19.47 4.74 1.16
C LEU A 46 -19.11 5.27 2.55
N ARG A 47 -20.11 5.54 3.39
CA ARG A 47 -19.89 5.99 4.77
C ARG A 47 -19.25 4.90 5.62
N ASP A 48 -19.64 3.64 5.42
CA ASP A 48 -19.13 2.51 6.19
C ASP A 48 -17.68 2.22 5.80
N TRP A 49 -17.39 2.21 4.49
CA TRP A 49 -16.02 2.04 3.98
C TRP A 49 -15.09 3.18 4.39
N LEU A 50 -15.59 4.42 4.40
CA LEU A 50 -14.81 5.57 4.88
C LEU A 50 -14.52 5.44 6.38
N CYS A 51 -15.52 5.11 7.19
CA CYS A 51 -15.36 4.90 8.63
C CYS A 51 -14.36 3.78 8.92
N LEU A 52 -14.47 2.66 8.21
CA LEU A 52 -13.54 1.53 8.30
C LEU A 52 -12.10 1.99 8.04
N SER A 53 -11.84 2.64 6.91
CA SER A 53 -10.48 3.12 6.58
C SER A 53 -9.95 4.16 7.59
N GLU A 54 -10.81 5.03 8.13
CA GLU A 54 -10.42 5.98 9.17
C GLU A 54 -9.99 5.29 10.47
N LYS A 55 -10.69 4.23 10.88
CA LYS A 55 -10.42 3.53 12.14
C LYS A 55 -9.30 2.51 12.03
N GLU A 56 -9.21 1.81 10.91
CA GLU A 56 -8.19 0.80 10.69
C GLU A 56 -6.82 1.46 10.44
N SER A 57 -6.75 2.34 9.45
CA SER A 57 -5.47 2.88 9.02
C SER A 57 -5.28 4.39 9.23
N GLY A 58 -6.36 5.12 9.54
CA GLY A 58 -6.35 6.57 9.46
C GLY A 58 -6.27 7.07 8.03
N MET A 59 -6.80 6.28 7.08
CA MET A 59 -6.76 6.51 5.62
C MET A 59 -5.35 6.49 5.01
N ASP A 60 -4.41 5.81 5.67
CA ASP A 60 -3.05 5.60 5.17
C ASP A 60 -2.96 4.25 4.44
N SER A 61 -2.61 4.26 3.14
CA SER A 61 -2.46 3.03 2.35
C SER A 61 -1.10 2.34 2.51
N GLY A 62 -0.12 2.99 3.14
CA GLY A 62 1.18 2.39 3.47
C GLY A 62 1.25 1.78 4.87
N LYS A 63 0.17 1.89 5.66
CA LYS A 63 0.21 1.47 7.06
C LYS A 63 0.35 -0.04 7.19
N VAL A 64 1.32 -0.44 8.01
CA VAL A 64 1.50 -1.82 8.47
C VAL A 64 1.14 -1.90 9.95
N GLY A 65 0.13 -2.71 10.28
CA GLY A 65 -0.34 -2.96 11.63
C GLY A 65 0.28 -4.24 12.22
N GLY A 66 0.45 -4.24 13.54
CA GLY A 66 0.96 -5.38 14.30
C GLY A 66 2.37 -5.17 14.88
N PRO A 67 3.07 -6.26 15.25
CA PRO A 67 2.64 -7.65 15.10
C PRO A 67 1.39 -7.97 15.94
N ASN A 68 0.52 -8.81 15.40
CA ASN A 68 -0.59 -9.42 16.13
C ASN A 68 -0.10 -10.48 17.11
N LYS A 69 -0.96 -10.93 18.03
CA LYS A 69 -0.61 -11.98 19.02
C LYS A 69 -0.08 -13.28 18.40
N ASN A 70 -0.48 -13.59 17.17
CA ASN A 70 -0.05 -14.77 16.41
C ASN A 70 1.19 -14.50 15.52
N GLY A 71 1.80 -13.32 15.62
CA GLY A 71 2.95 -12.90 14.82
C GLY A 71 2.63 -12.38 13.42
N SER A 72 1.37 -12.36 13.00
CA SER A 72 0.98 -11.81 11.68
C SER A 72 0.96 -10.29 11.68
N PHE A 73 1.00 -9.69 10.49
CA PHE A 73 0.86 -8.25 10.28
C PHE A 73 -0.36 -7.98 9.40
N ASP A 74 -0.89 -6.77 9.51
CA ASP A 74 -2.03 -6.27 8.74
C ASP A 74 -1.56 -5.15 7.80
N TYR A 75 -2.09 -5.10 6.57
CA TYR A 75 -1.51 -4.27 5.51
C TYR A 75 -2.51 -3.30 4.89
N GLY A 76 -2.02 -2.09 4.65
CA GLY A 76 -2.66 -1.07 3.84
C GLY A 76 -3.93 -0.48 4.46
N ILE A 77 -4.74 0.13 3.60
CA ILE A 77 -5.85 1.00 4.01
C ILE A 77 -6.97 0.29 4.77
N PHE A 78 -7.11 -1.03 4.57
CA PHE A 78 -8.11 -1.85 5.23
C PHE A 78 -7.51 -2.81 6.26
N GLN A 79 -6.21 -2.70 6.55
CA GLN A 79 -5.49 -3.57 7.47
C GLN A 79 -5.76 -5.06 7.16
N ILE A 80 -5.49 -5.45 5.91
CA ILE A 80 -5.68 -6.82 5.42
C ILE A 80 -4.63 -7.74 6.04
N ASN A 81 -5.07 -8.76 6.77
CA ASN A 81 -4.21 -9.69 7.49
C ASN A 81 -3.37 -10.60 6.58
N GLY A 82 -2.05 -10.56 6.74
CA GLY A 82 -1.08 -11.35 5.97
C GLY A 82 -0.96 -12.82 6.37
N LYS A 83 -1.74 -13.32 7.34
CA LYS A 83 -1.83 -14.75 7.64
C LYS A 83 -2.81 -15.46 6.71
N TYR A 84 -3.91 -14.78 6.35
CA TYR A 84 -5.04 -15.40 5.66
C TYR A 84 -5.24 -14.83 4.25
N TRP A 85 -5.18 -13.50 4.10
CA TRP A 85 -5.70 -12.84 2.90
C TRP A 85 -4.65 -12.54 1.84
N CYS A 86 -3.43 -12.15 2.26
CA CYS A 86 -2.30 -11.85 1.37
C CYS A 86 -1.03 -12.55 1.85
N LYS A 87 0.05 -12.51 1.05
CA LYS A 87 1.36 -13.03 1.45
C LYS A 87 2.47 -12.01 1.16
N LYS A 88 3.40 -11.80 2.09
CA LYS A 88 4.53 -10.88 1.90
C LYS A 88 5.56 -11.45 0.91
N GLY A 89 6.06 -10.62 0.00
CA GLY A 89 7.10 -10.97 -0.98
C GLY A 89 6.66 -11.90 -2.12
N LYS A 90 5.39 -12.33 -2.16
CA LYS A 90 4.83 -13.15 -3.26
C LYS A 90 3.32 -13.15 -3.23
N LYS A 91 2.68 -13.49 -4.36
CA LYS A 91 1.23 -13.73 -4.40
C LYS A 91 0.84 -14.92 -3.51
N GLY A 92 -0.26 -14.79 -2.78
CA GLY A 92 -0.82 -15.86 -1.98
C GLY A 92 -1.95 -15.39 -1.07
N GLY A 93 -2.37 -16.26 -0.14
CA GLY A 93 -3.58 -16.07 0.64
C GLY A 93 -4.85 -16.19 -0.20
N ASP A 94 -6.00 -16.00 0.42
CA ASP A 94 -7.29 -16.17 -0.26
C ASP A 94 -7.53 -15.10 -1.34
N CYS A 95 -6.92 -13.92 -1.21
CA CYS A 95 -6.97 -12.89 -2.25
C CYS A 95 -5.94 -13.11 -3.37
N ASN A 96 -5.00 -14.05 -3.22
CA ASN A 96 -3.95 -14.35 -4.20
C ASN A 96 -3.12 -13.11 -4.65
N ILE A 97 -2.77 -12.25 -3.70
CA ILE A 97 -2.00 -11.02 -3.92
C ILE A 97 -0.75 -10.97 -3.04
N ASN A 98 0.22 -10.13 -3.42
CA ASN A 98 1.29 -9.72 -2.52
C ASN A 98 0.74 -8.70 -1.51
N CYS A 99 1.19 -8.75 -0.26
CA CYS A 99 0.85 -7.74 0.75
C CYS A 99 1.60 -6.41 0.56
N ASP A 100 2.77 -6.45 -0.10
CA ASP A 100 3.60 -5.28 -0.38
C ASP A 100 3.07 -4.44 -1.57
#